data_AF-A0A8C3SX70-F1
#
_entry.id   AF-A0A8C3SX70-F1
#
_cell.length_a   1.000
_cell.length_b   1.000
_cell.length_c   1.000
_cell.angle_alpha   90.00
_cell.angle_beta   90.00
_cell.angle_gamma   90.00
#
_symmetry.space_group_name_H-M   'P 1'
#
loop_
_entity.id
_entity.type
_entity.pdbx_description
1 polymer ?
#
loop_
_entity_poly.entity_id
_entity_poly.type
_entity_poly.pdbx_seq_one_letter_code
_entity_poly.pdbx_strand_id
1 'polypeptide(L)'
;QWLICSWRNEAGGKCGPPPRIDNGDIVSFPLKQYVLNSTVEYKCKRLHILEGPQSVRCDSGQWTDPPVCLEPCTVTPEDMERNKIQLRRPYEKKFYVLSGVFVQFMCKWGYKLDPTSSGLRVQCLAGKLEYPKCKQGNK
;
A
#
# COMPACT_ATOMS: atom_id res chain seq x y z
N GLN A 1 -46.58 -7.32 38.87
CA GLN A 1 -46.29 -6.75 37.55
C GLN A 1 -45.83 -5.31 37.71
N TRP A 2 -44.53 -5.07 37.86
CA TRP A 2 -43.96 -3.72 37.66
C TRP A 2 -42.60 -3.90 36.99
N LEU A 3 -42.56 -3.48 35.74
CA LEU A 3 -41.43 -3.60 34.83
C LEU A 3 -40.27 -2.79 35.41
N ILE A 4 -39.16 -3.47 35.70
CA ILE A 4 -37.85 -2.82 35.70
C ILE A 4 -37.67 -2.22 34.31
N CYS A 5 -37.80 -0.90 34.19
CA CYS A 5 -37.12 -0.18 33.11
C CYS A 5 -35.63 -0.38 33.38
N SER A 6 -35.08 -1.49 32.89
CA SER A 6 -33.66 -1.64 32.68
C SER A 6 -33.28 -0.56 31.68
N TRP A 7 -32.88 0.60 32.19
CA TRP A 7 -32.01 1.52 31.49
C TRP A 7 -30.82 0.69 31.05
N ARG A 8 -30.85 0.20 29.81
CA ARG A 8 -29.63 -0.27 29.16
C ARG A 8 -28.81 1.00 29.05
N ASN A 9 -27.85 1.18 29.96
CA ASN A 9 -26.78 2.15 29.81
C ASN A 9 -26.05 1.76 28.53
N GLU A 10 -26.54 2.21 27.38
CA GLU A 10 -25.74 2.29 26.18
C GLU A 10 -24.82 3.50 26.34
N ALA A 11 -23.91 3.42 27.31
CA ALA A 11 -22.68 4.19 27.26
C ALA A 11 -21.75 3.56 26.21
N GLY A 12 -22.26 3.32 25.00
CA GLY A 12 -21.42 3.04 23.84
C GLY A 12 -20.62 4.30 23.60
N GLY A 13 -19.34 4.29 23.99
CA GLY A 13 -18.49 5.47 23.92
C GLY A 13 -18.58 6.16 22.56
N LYS A 14 -18.53 7.50 22.55
CA LYS A 14 -18.35 8.26 21.31
C LYS A 14 -16.88 8.22 20.92
N CYS A 15 -16.60 8.07 19.63
CA CYS A 15 -15.24 8.16 19.13
C CYS A 15 -14.86 9.63 18.90
N GLY A 16 -13.56 9.93 19.05
CA GLY A 16 -12.98 11.18 18.59
C GLY A 16 -12.77 11.19 17.07
N PRO A 17 -11.99 12.15 16.54
CA PRO A 17 -11.58 12.14 15.14
C PRO A 17 -10.97 10.78 14.75
N PRO A 18 -11.21 10.33 13.51
CA PRO A 18 -10.70 9.04 13.06
C PRO A 18 -9.17 9.02 12.97
N PRO A 19 -8.53 7.83 13.06
CA PRO A 19 -7.07 7.71 13.05
C PRO A 19 -6.45 8.30 11.78
N ARG A 20 -5.24 8.85 11.86
CA ARG A 20 -4.49 9.23 10.66
C ARG A 20 -3.79 8.00 10.10
N ILE A 21 -3.74 7.90 8.77
CA ILE A 21 -2.98 6.86 8.07
C ILE A 21 -1.92 7.51 7.17
N ASP A 22 -0.80 6.83 6.97
CA ASP A 22 0.22 7.29 6.04
C ASP A 22 -0.30 7.22 4.60
N ASN A 23 0.03 8.24 3.81
CA ASN A 23 -0.32 8.32 2.39
C ASN A 23 -1.81 8.11 2.08
N GLY A 24 -2.70 8.44 3.01
CA GLY A 24 -4.14 8.45 2.81
C GLY A 24 -4.83 9.47 3.72
N ASP A 25 -6.11 9.68 3.49
CA ASP A 25 -6.95 10.52 4.33
C ASP A 25 -8.41 10.05 4.25
N ILE A 26 -9.25 10.54 5.16
CA ILE A 26 -10.69 10.34 5.05
C ILE A 26 -11.25 11.16 3.88
N VAL A 27 -12.30 10.65 3.25
CA VAL A 27 -12.97 11.31 2.11
C VAL A 27 -13.82 12.50 2.58
N SER A 28 -14.34 12.43 3.81
CA SER A 28 -15.19 13.45 4.42
C SER A 28 -14.40 14.45 5.28
N PHE A 29 -15.05 15.55 5.67
CA PHE A 29 -14.46 16.46 6.66
C PHE A 29 -14.54 15.85 8.07
N PRO A 30 -13.44 15.88 8.85
CA PRO A 30 -13.44 15.30 10.18
C PRO A 30 -14.32 16.09 11.15
N LEU A 31 -15.14 15.38 11.91
CA LEU A 31 -15.91 15.92 13.02
C LEU A 31 -15.12 15.77 14.33
N LYS A 32 -15.48 16.56 15.34
CA LYS A 32 -14.88 16.44 16.68
C LYS A 32 -15.29 15.15 17.40
N GLN A 33 -16.48 14.61 17.10
CA GLN A 33 -17.05 13.42 17.74
C GLN A 33 -17.92 12.61 16.78
N TYR A 34 -17.94 11.29 16.98
CA TYR A 34 -18.72 10.33 16.21
C TYR A 34 -19.48 9.40 17.17
N VAL A 35 -20.76 9.14 16.88
CA VAL A 35 -21.60 8.24 17.69
C VAL A 35 -21.34 6.78 17.35
N LEU A 36 -21.79 5.85 18.21
CA LEU A 36 -21.73 4.42 17.96
C LEU A 36 -22.23 4.07 16.54
N ASN A 37 -21.51 3.17 15.87
CA ASN A 37 -21.75 2.73 14.50
C ASN A 37 -21.57 3.78 13.39
N SER A 38 -21.13 4.99 13.72
CA SER A 38 -20.68 5.95 12.70
C SER A 38 -19.55 5.33 11.88
N THR A 39 -19.54 5.57 10.58
CA THR A 39 -18.49 5.12 9.68
C THR A 39 -17.82 6.28 8.98
N VAL A 40 -16.53 6.13 8.69
CA VAL A 40 -15.80 7.04 7.81
C VAL A 40 -15.01 6.22 6.79
N GLU A 41 -14.91 6.75 5.58
CA GLU A 41 -14.24 6.12 4.45
C GLU A 41 -12.87 6.76 4.24
N TYR A 42 -11.85 5.93 4.00
CA TYR A 42 -10.51 6.34 3.66
C TYR A 42 -10.23 6.21 2.18
N LYS A 43 -9.33 7.05 1.70
CA LYS A 43 -8.77 6.98 0.36
C LYS A 43 -7.26 7.20 0.41
N CYS A 44 -6.54 6.36 -0.32
CA CYS A 44 -5.11 6.54 -0.50
C CYS A 44 -4.80 7.67 -1.49
N LYS A 45 -3.65 8.33 -1.29
CA LYS A 45 -3.07 9.27 -2.23
C LYS A 45 -2.81 8.58 -3.58
N ARG A 46 -2.61 9.40 -4.62
CA ARG A 46 -2.36 8.91 -5.98
C ARG A 46 -1.25 7.85 -5.99
N LEU A 47 -1.45 6.79 -6.78
CA LEU A 47 -0.54 5.65 -6.97
C LEU A 47 -0.35 4.71 -5.76
N HIS A 48 -0.93 5.02 -4.61
CA HIS A 48 -0.92 4.10 -3.47
C HIS A 48 -2.12 3.17 -3.54
N ILE A 49 -1.93 1.92 -3.12
CA ILE A 49 -2.97 0.88 -3.13
C ILE A 49 -3.51 0.72 -1.72
N LEU A 50 -4.83 0.78 -1.56
CA LEU A 50 -5.50 0.54 -0.28
C LEU A 50 -5.49 -0.96 0.03
N GLU A 51 -4.93 -1.32 1.17
CA GLU A 51 -4.95 -2.67 1.72
C GLU A 51 -5.73 -2.66 3.05
N GLY A 52 -6.67 -3.58 3.20
CA GLY A 52 -7.58 -3.63 4.35
C GLY A 52 -8.95 -2.97 4.09
N PRO A 53 -9.71 -2.66 5.15
CA PRO A 53 -11.07 -2.14 5.01
C PRO A 53 -11.07 -0.69 4.55
N GLN A 54 -11.84 -0.37 3.50
CA GLN A 54 -11.95 1.00 3.00
C GLN A 54 -12.62 1.96 4.00
N SER A 55 -13.43 1.43 4.93
CA SER A 55 -14.09 2.21 5.97
C SER A 55 -13.82 1.65 7.35
N VAL A 56 -13.81 2.55 8.34
CA VAL A 56 -13.74 2.20 9.76
C VAL A 56 -15.05 2.56 10.44
N ARG A 57 -15.37 1.83 11.51
CA ARG A 57 -16.59 2.01 12.31
C ARG A 57 -16.22 2.42 13.72
N CYS A 58 -16.95 3.38 14.27
CA CYS A 58 -16.88 3.72 15.68
C CYS A 58 -17.61 2.64 16.48
N ASP A 59 -16.87 1.89 17.28
CA ASP A 59 -17.38 0.86 18.16
C ASP A 59 -17.04 1.20 19.61
N SER A 60 -18.07 1.62 20.36
CA SER A 60 -18.00 1.83 21.80
C SER A 60 -16.82 2.71 22.26
N GLY A 61 -16.51 3.76 21.48
CA GLY A 61 -15.46 4.75 21.78
C GLY A 61 -14.12 4.49 21.10
N GLN A 62 -13.99 3.37 20.38
CA GLN A 62 -12.80 3.00 19.61
C GLN A 62 -13.14 2.86 18.13
N TRP A 63 -12.22 3.27 17.26
CA TRP A 63 -12.35 2.99 15.84
C TRP A 63 -11.87 1.56 15.56
N THR A 64 -12.52 0.87 14.63
CA THR A 64 -11.95 -0.36 14.05
C THR A 64 -10.66 -0.05 13.30
N ASP A 65 -9.83 -1.07 13.08
CA ASP A 65 -8.53 -0.92 12.42
C ASP A 65 -8.67 -0.25 11.04
N PRO A 66 -7.91 0.85 10.79
CA PRO A 66 -7.92 1.54 9.52
C PRO A 66 -7.13 0.79 8.44
N PRO A 67 -7.35 1.10 7.14
CA PRO A 67 -6.56 0.52 6.08
C PRO A 67 -5.12 1.04 6.07
N VAL A 68 -4.27 0.35 5.31
CA VAL A 68 -2.90 0.77 4.99
C VAL A 68 -2.84 1.18 3.52
N CYS A 69 -2.12 2.25 3.22
CA CYS A 69 -1.85 2.67 1.85
C CYS A 69 -0.46 2.20 1.41
N LEU A 70 -0.43 1.12 0.63
CA LEU A 70 0.80 0.52 0.12
C LEU A 70 1.47 1.42 -0.91
N GLU A 71 2.75 1.69 -0.69
CA GLU A 71 3.54 2.55 -1.56
C GLU A 71 3.81 1.91 -2.94
N PRO A 72 3.83 2.72 -4.02
CA PRO A 72 4.29 2.26 -5.32
C PRO A 72 5.82 2.14 -5.33
N CYS A 73 6.35 1.24 -6.17
CA CYS A 73 7.78 1.16 -6.43
C CYS A 73 8.17 2.19 -7.48
N THR A 74 9.34 2.79 -7.32
CA THR A 74 9.94 3.66 -8.34
C THR A 74 10.98 2.88 -9.10
N VAL A 75 10.86 2.79 -10.42
CA VAL A 75 11.87 2.18 -11.29
C VAL A 75 12.64 3.27 -12.03
N THR A 76 13.96 3.27 -11.85
CA THR A 76 14.85 4.28 -12.43
C THR A 76 15.83 3.67 -13.44
N PRO A 77 16.28 4.45 -14.44
CA PRO A 77 17.40 4.04 -15.30
C PRO A 77 18.66 3.69 -14.52
N GLU A 78 18.94 4.38 -13.42
CA GLU A 78 20.11 4.18 -12.57
C GLU A 78 20.10 2.80 -11.90
N ASP A 79 18.94 2.36 -11.40
CA ASP A 79 18.78 1.02 -10.82
C ASP A 79 18.97 -0.06 -11.89
N MET A 80 18.43 0.15 -13.09
CA MET A 80 18.63 -0.79 -14.20
C MET A 80 20.09 -0.89 -14.61
N GLU A 81 20.82 0.23 -14.65
CA GLU A 81 22.24 0.26 -14.99
C GLU A 81 23.12 -0.44 -13.95
N ARG A 82 22.84 -0.18 -12.66
CA ARG A 82 23.54 -0.81 -11.54
C ARG A 82 23.42 -2.32 -11.59
N ASN A 83 22.25 -2.83 -11.97
CA ASN A 83 21.94 -4.25 -12.00
C ASN A 83 22.17 -4.93 -13.36
N LYS A 84 22.62 -4.18 -14.39
CA LYS A 84 22.88 -4.68 -15.76
C LYS A 84 21.65 -5.30 -16.43
N ILE A 85 20.50 -4.67 -16.19
CA ILE A 85 19.20 -5.06 -16.72
C ILE A 85 18.61 -3.96 -17.59
N GLN A 86 17.53 -4.32 -18.28
CA GLN A 86 16.75 -3.44 -19.13
C GLN A 86 15.30 -3.94 -19.21
N LEU A 87 14.41 -3.07 -19.66
CA LEU A 87 13.05 -3.47 -20.06
C LEU A 87 13.02 -3.83 -21.54
N ARG A 88 11.96 -4.52 -21.96
CA ARG A 88 11.74 -4.82 -23.39
C ARG A 88 11.63 -3.56 -24.25
N ARG A 89 11.01 -2.51 -23.71
CA ARG A 89 10.95 -1.19 -24.33
C ARG A 89 11.79 -0.24 -23.49
N PRO A 90 12.77 0.46 -24.07
CA PRO A 90 13.57 1.42 -23.33
C PRO A 90 12.66 2.55 -22.81
N TYR A 91 12.88 2.93 -21.56
CA TYR A 91 12.28 4.11 -20.93
C TYR A 91 13.42 4.98 -20.42
N GLU A 92 13.46 6.23 -20.87
CA GLU A 92 14.51 7.18 -20.51
C GLU A 92 14.23 7.89 -19.18
N LYS A 93 13.02 7.74 -18.63
CA LYS A 93 12.58 8.40 -17.41
C LYS A 93 12.17 7.37 -16.36
N LYS A 94 12.25 7.78 -15.10
CA LYS A 94 11.68 7.01 -14.00
C LYS A 94 10.18 6.80 -14.21
N PHE A 95 9.68 5.64 -13.80
CA PHE A 95 8.24 5.34 -13.78
C PHE A 95 7.85 4.64 -12.48
N TYR A 96 6.55 4.65 -12.19
CA TYR A 96 6.01 4.08 -10.96
C TYR A 96 5.26 2.80 -11.25
N VAL A 97 5.41 1.82 -10.37
CA VAL A 97 4.74 0.52 -10.44
C VAL A 97 3.87 0.39 -9.19
N LEU A 98 2.58 0.15 -9.38
CA LEU A 98 1.65 -0.02 -8.26
C LEU A 98 2.02 -1.28 -7.46
N SER A 99 1.82 -1.24 -6.15
CA SER A 99 2.01 -2.41 -5.29
C SER A 99 1.14 -3.58 -5.79
N GLY A 100 1.69 -4.79 -5.76
CA GLY A 100 1.08 -6.00 -6.30
C GLY A 100 1.31 -6.23 -7.80
N VAL A 101 1.78 -5.24 -8.56
CA VAL A 101 2.03 -5.37 -10.00
C VAL A 101 3.42 -5.97 -10.27
N PHE A 102 3.49 -6.81 -11.31
CA PHE A 102 4.75 -7.42 -11.77
C PHE A 102 5.43 -6.59 -12.86
N VAL A 103 6.75 -6.53 -12.79
CA VAL A 103 7.63 -5.96 -13.81
C VAL A 103 8.48 -7.08 -14.39
N GLN A 104 8.58 -7.12 -15.72
CA GLN A 104 9.44 -8.05 -16.43
C GLN A 104 10.70 -7.32 -16.91
N PHE A 105 11.84 -7.70 -16.37
CA PHE A 105 13.16 -7.26 -16.81
C PHE A 105 13.79 -8.29 -17.76
N MET A 106 14.88 -7.86 -18.39
CA MET A 106 15.79 -8.68 -19.18
C MET A 106 17.21 -8.28 -18.83
N CYS A 107 18.17 -9.21 -18.91
CA CYS A 107 19.57 -8.82 -18.87
C CYS A 107 19.94 -7.99 -20.10
N LYS A 108 20.90 -7.08 -19.93
CA LYS A 108 21.52 -6.40 -21.07
C LYS A 108 22.29 -7.41 -21.95
N TRP A 109 22.53 -7.02 -23.19
CA TRP A 109 23.31 -7.83 -24.12
C TRP A 109 24.71 -8.13 -23.56
N GLY A 110 25.15 -9.39 -23.63
CA GLY A 110 26.41 -9.85 -23.05
C GLY A 110 26.35 -10.22 -21.55
N TYR A 111 25.21 -10.04 -20.89
CA TYR A 111 25.00 -10.41 -19.48
C TYR A 111 24.04 -11.60 -19.35
N LYS A 112 24.22 -12.39 -18.29
CA LYS A 112 23.35 -13.51 -17.91
C LYS A 112 22.86 -13.29 -16.47
N LEU A 113 21.68 -13.82 -16.16
CA LEU A 113 21.10 -13.70 -14.83
C LEU A 113 22.05 -14.35 -13.80
N ASP A 114 22.30 -13.66 -12.69
CA ASP A 114 23.03 -14.28 -11.58
C ASP A 114 22.13 -15.36 -10.93
N PRO A 115 22.56 -16.62 -10.83
CA PRO A 115 21.77 -17.69 -10.20
C PRO A 115 21.37 -17.40 -8.75
N THR A 116 22.08 -16.49 -8.06
CA THR A 116 21.80 -16.08 -6.67
C THR A 116 20.85 -14.89 -6.57
N SER A 117 20.45 -14.32 -7.71
CA SER A 117 19.57 -13.16 -7.77
C SER A 117 18.09 -13.53 -7.74
N SER A 118 17.23 -12.55 -7.47
CA SER A 118 15.82 -12.61 -7.81
C SER A 118 15.62 -12.90 -9.31
N GLY A 119 14.49 -13.51 -9.65
CA GLY A 119 14.11 -13.80 -11.03
C GLY A 119 13.84 -12.53 -11.85
N LEU A 120 13.80 -12.66 -13.18
CA LEU A 120 13.58 -11.50 -14.07
C LEU A 120 12.17 -10.91 -14.01
N ARG A 121 11.20 -11.66 -13.50
CA ARG A 121 9.84 -11.19 -13.23
C ARG A 121 9.70 -10.93 -11.74
N VAL A 122 9.59 -9.66 -11.35
CA VAL A 122 9.57 -9.25 -9.94
C VAL A 122 8.29 -8.49 -9.62
N GLN A 123 7.78 -8.67 -8.40
CA GLN A 123 6.58 -7.97 -7.94
C GLN A 123 6.97 -6.75 -7.12
N CYS A 124 6.26 -5.63 -7.32
CA CYS A 124 6.36 -4.50 -6.41
C CYS A 124 5.59 -4.81 -5.12
N LEU A 125 6.25 -4.72 -3.97
CA LEU A 125 5.63 -4.96 -2.66
C LEU A 125 5.89 -3.76 -1.74
N ALA A 126 4.87 -2.92 -1.55
CA ALA A 126 4.90 -1.78 -0.62
C ALA A 126 6.17 -0.92 -0.76
N GLY A 127 6.39 -0.38 -1.96
CA GLY A 127 7.55 0.46 -2.28
C GLY A 127 8.86 -0.29 -2.53
N LYS A 128 8.91 -1.60 -2.27
CA LYS A 128 10.12 -2.42 -2.43
C LYS A 128 10.06 -3.26 -3.71
N LEU A 129 11.11 -3.14 -4.52
CA LEU A 129 11.32 -3.95 -5.72
C LEU A 129 12.70 -4.61 -5.64
N GLU A 130 12.74 -5.94 -5.55
CA GLU A 130 13.99 -6.68 -5.52
C GLU A 130 14.55 -6.89 -6.93
N TYR A 131 15.36 -5.93 -7.39
CA TYR A 131 15.91 -5.95 -8.75
C TYR A 131 16.73 -7.21 -9.07
N PRO A 132 16.51 -7.84 -10.23
CA PRO A 132 17.35 -8.91 -10.70
C PRO A 132 18.74 -8.38 -11.06
N LYS A 133 19.79 -9.09 -10.67
CA LYS A 133 21.19 -8.80 -10.95
C LYS A 133 21.67 -9.68 -12.09
N CYS A 134 22.23 -9.06 -13.12
CA CYS A 134 22.90 -9.79 -14.20
C CYS A 134 24.41 -9.61 -14.11
N LYS A 135 25.14 -10.69 -14.34
CA LYS A 135 26.61 -10.71 -14.39
C LYS A 135 27.09 -11.00 -15.81
N GLN A 136 28.35 -10.70 -16.08
CA GLN A 136 28.92 -10.93 -17.41
C GLN A 136 28.75 -12.41 -17.80
N GLY A 137 28.23 -12.65 -19.00
CA GLY A 137 28.22 -14.00 -19.54
C GLY A 137 29.65 -14.37 -19.93
N ASN A 138 30.21 -15.43 -19.33
CA ASN A 138 31.39 -16.05 -19.90
C ASN A 138 31.06 -16.44 -21.35
N LYS A 139 31.93 -16.03 -22.29
CA LYS A 139 31.86 -16.44 -23.70
C LYS A 139 31.99 -17.95 -23.78
#